data_AF-A0A7S3AU03-F1
#
_entry.id   AF-A0A7S3AU03-F1
#
_cell.length_a   1.000
_cell.length_b   1.000
_cell.length_c   1.000
_cell.angle_alpha   90.00
_cell.angle_beta   90.00
_cell.angle_gamma   90.00
#
_symmetry.space_group_name_H-M   'P 1'
#
loop_
_entity.id
_entity.type
_entity.pdbx_description
1 polymer ?
#
loop_
_entity_poly.entity_id
_entity_poly.type
_entity_poly.pdbx_seq_one_letter_code
_entity_poly.pdbx_strand_id
1 'polypeptide(L)'
;MLLCYLLPLASTAAADPDWHCWEDGSFSTVAYRLGGAWLGYSVLLSSCLGNWGLFASELLEDTYQLLGMAETGLAPRWFSHRQSSSGTPSRAIAFQLIIIAALIGLDFDSIMCVDNFFSAAAAALEFAAALKLRHACP
;
A
#
# COMPACT_ATOMS: atom_id res chain seq x y z
N MET A 1 8.14 9.19 -12.09
CA MET A 1 8.17 8.69 -10.70
C MET A 1 9.35 9.27 -9.93
N LEU A 2 10.61 8.92 -10.24
CA LEU A 2 11.79 9.37 -9.46
C LEU A 2 11.89 10.90 -9.28
N LEU A 3 11.69 11.66 -10.36
CA LEU A 3 11.74 13.13 -10.32
C LEU A 3 10.67 13.75 -9.43
N CYS A 4 9.50 13.13 -9.32
CA CYS A 4 8.39 13.60 -8.48
C CYS A 4 8.68 13.42 -6.99
N TYR A 5 9.61 12.53 -6.62
CA TYR A 5 10.06 12.36 -5.24
C TYR A 5 11.31 13.19 -4.95
N LEU A 6 12.30 13.14 -5.84
CA LEU A 6 13.59 13.81 -5.63
C LEU A 6 13.49 15.33 -5.69
N LEU A 7 12.68 15.91 -6.59
CA LEU A 7 12.57 17.37 -6.69
C LEU A 7 11.95 17.99 -5.42
N PRO A 8 10.79 17.51 -4.90
CA PRO A 8 10.25 18.00 -3.65
C PRO A 8 11.20 17.74 -2.48
N LEU A 9 11.75 16.53 -2.35
CA LEU A 9 12.66 16.17 -1.27
C LEU A 9 13.92 17.06 -1.24
N ALA A 10 14.57 17.25 -2.39
CA ALA A 10 15.77 18.09 -2.48
C ALA A 10 15.46 19.58 -2.25
N SER A 11 14.33 20.06 -2.76
CA SER A 11 13.93 21.46 -2.56
C SER A 11 13.50 21.76 -1.12
N THR A 12 12.80 20.86 -0.46
CA THR A 12 12.46 21.01 0.97
C THR A 12 13.68 20.85 1.86
N ALA A 13 14.59 19.91 1.56
CA ALA A 13 15.80 19.70 2.35
C ALA A 13 16.82 20.86 2.18
N ALA A 14 16.87 21.48 1.01
CA ALA A 14 17.68 22.68 0.80
C ALA A 14 17.11 23.91 1.53
N ALA A 15 15.81 23.92 1.81
CA ALA A 15 15.11 25.04 2.40
C ALA A 15 14.95 24.94 3.94
N ASP A 16 15.02 23.73 4.51
CA ASP A 16 14.94 23.49 5.95
C ASP A 16 16.29 22.97 6.50
N PRO A 17 17.00 23.75 7.33
CA PRO A 17 18.29 23.35 7.91
C PRO A 17 18.20 22.12 8.84
N ASP A 18 17.04 21.87 9.44
CA ASP A 18 16.83 20.84 10.46
C ASP A 18 16.30 19.52 9.88
N TRP A 19 16.64 19.19 8.63
CA TRP A 19 16.17 17.99 7.92
C TRP A 19 16.48 16.67 8.64
N HIS A 20 17.47 16.64 9.52
CA HIS A 20 17.81 15.49 10.36
C HIS A 20 16.74 15.15 11.41
N CYS A 21 15.86 16.09 11.74
CA CYS A 21 14.81 15.95 12.75
C CYS A 21 13.42 15.70 12.12
N TRP A 22 13.37 15.40 10.82
CA TRP A 22 12.10 15.16 10.14
C TRP A 22 11.47 13.84 10.58
N GLU A 23 10.23 13.95 11.04
CA GLU A 23 9.33 12.84 11.32
C GLU A 23 8.14 12.85 10.34
N ASP A 24 7.25 11.87 10.45
CA ASP A 24 6.05 11.78 9.63
C ASP A 24 5.23 13.08 9.67
N GLY A 25 4.82 13.53 8.48
CA GLY A 25 4.07 14.79 8.33
C GLY A 25 4.92 16.07 8.28
N SER A 26 6.25 15.99 8.48
CA SER A 26 7.14 17.16 8.45
C SER A 26 7.06 17.95 7.14
N PHE A 27 6.85 17.27 6.01
CA PHE A 27 6.67 17.91 4.70
C PHE A 27 5.55 18.95 4.67
N SER A 28 4.42 18.69 5.35
CA SER A 28 3.30 19.64 5.41
C SER A 28 3.65 20.89 6.23
N THR A 29 4.43 20.71 7.30
CA THR A 29 4.93 21.79 8.16
C THR A 29 5.97 22.63 7.44
N VAL A 30 6.90 22.00 6.74
CA VAL A 30 7.92 22.67 5.92
C VAL A 30 7.26 23.43 4.76
N ALA A 31 6.28 22.83 4.09
CA ALA A 31 5.48 23.47 3.05
C ALA A 31 4.73 24.71 3.56
N TYR A 32 4.17 24.64 4.78
CA TYR A 32 3.53 25.79 5.41
C TYR A 32 4.52 26.93 5.69
N ARG A 33 5.73 26.61 6.18
CA ARG A 33 6.79 27.60 6.44
C ARG A 33 7.29 28.26 5.15
N LEU A 34 7.40 27.51 4.06
CA LEU A 34 7.92 27.99 2.77
C LEU A 34 6.92 28.81 1.97
N GLY A 35 5.68 28.33 1.86
CA GLY A 35 4.66 28.88 0.96
C GLY A 35 3.39 29.38 1.66
N GLY A 36 3.39 29.44 2.98
CA GLY A 36 2.24 29.85 3.79
C GLY A 36 1.11 28.82 3.82
N ALA A 37 -0.05 29.25 4.32
CA ALA A 37 -1.21 28.38 4.55
C ALA A 37 -1.70 27.65 3.29
N TRP A 38 -1.64 28.30 2.12
CA TRP A 38 -2.09 27.70 0.87
C TRP A 38 -1.27 26.45 0.49
N LEU A 39 0.06 26.53 0.56
CA LEU A 39 0.93 25.42 0.19
C LEU A 39 0.87 24.29 1.24
N GLY A 40 0.85 24.66 2.53
CA GLY A 40 0.70 23.69 3.62
C GLY A 40 -0.59 22.87 3.50
N TYR A 41 -1.74 23.51 3.30
CA TYR A 41 -3.02 22.80 3.17
C TYR A 41 -3.11 21.97 1.89
N SER A 42 -2.53 22.45 0.78
CA SER A 42 -2.52 21.70 -0.48
C SER A 42 -1.71 20.40 -0.36
N VAL A 43 -0.55 20.45 0.29
CA VAL A 43 0.30 19.28 0.56
C VAL A 43 -0.41 18.33 1.52
N LEU A 44 -0.97 18.84 2.62
CA LEU A 44 -1.71 18.01 3.58
C LEU A 44 -2.90 17.29 2.91
N LEU A 45 -3.70 18.01 2.13
CA LEU A 45 -4.85 17.43 1.42
C LEU A 45 -4.39 16.36 0.42
N SER A 46 -3.31 16.63 -0.30
CA SER A 46 -2.73 15.70 -1.28
C SER A 46 -2.20 14.43 -0.60
N SER A 47 -1.55 14.55 0.56
CA SER A 47 -1.10 13.41 1.36
C SER A 47 -2.27 12.57 1.87
N CYS A 48 -3.33 13.20 2.41
CA CYS A 48 -4.53 12.49 2.86
C CYS A 48 -5.21 11.75 1.70
N LEU A 49 -5.40 12.41 0.56
CA LEU A 49 -6.01 11.80 -0.62
C LEU A 49 -5.14 10.68 -1.21
N GLY A 50 -3.81 10.85 -1.21
CA GLY A 50 -2.87 9.84 -1.67
C GLY A 50 -2.89 8.59 -0.80
N ASN A 51 -2.85 8.75 0.52
CA ASN A 51 -2.92 7.65 1.47
C ASN A 51 -4.26 6.91 1.39
N TRP A 52 -5.38 7.66 1.25
CA TRP A 52 -6.69 7.05 1.03
C TRP A 52 -6.75 6.26 -0.28
N GLY A 53 -6.26 6.85 -1.37
CA GLY A 53 -6.23 6.22 -2.68
C GLY A 53 -5.43 4.93 -2.66
N LEU A 54 -4.23 4.96 -2.07
CA LEU A 54 -3.37 3.79 -1.90
C LEU A 54 -4.09 2.70 -1.09
N PHE A 55 -4.65 3.06 0.07
CA PHE A 55 -5.39 2.11 0.90
C PHE A 55 -6.56 1.45 0.14
N ALA A 56 -7.35 2.25 -0.60
CA ALA A 56 -8.48 1.73 -1.35
C ALA A 56 -8.03 0.81 -2.51
N SER A 57 -6.94 1.15 -3.19
CA SER A 57 -6.37 0.34 -4.26
C SER A 57 -5.87 -1.01 -3.74
N GLU A 58 -5.05 -1.02 -2.69
CA GLU A 58 -4.51 -2.23 -2.06
C GLU A 58 -5.63 -3.14 -1.54
N LEU A 59 -6.62 -2.55 -0.84
CA LEU A 59 -7.78 -3.29 -0.33
C LEU A 59 -8.52 -4.03 -1.45
N LEU A 60 -8.69 -3.37 -2.61
CA LEU A 60 -9.37 -3.97 -3.75
C LEU A 60 -8.51 -5.03 -4.43
N GLU A 61 -7.23 -4.76 -4.64
CA GLU A 61 -6.28 -5.70 -5.24
C GLU A 61 -6.27 -7.04 -4.49
N ASP A 62 -6.02 -7.02 -3.18
CA ASP A 62 -5.98 -8.21 -2.34
C ASP A 62 -7.32 -8.96 -2.35
N THR A 63 -8.41 -8.22 -2.31
CA THR A 63 -9.76 -8.78 -2.34
C THR A 63 -10.00 -9.55 -3.64
N TYR A 64 -9.66 -8.95 -4.79
CA TYR A 64 -9.85 -9.58 -6.10
C TYR A 64 -8.86 -10.72 -6.33
N GLN A 65 -7.65 -10.63 -5.79
CA GLN A 65 -6.67 -11.72 -5.78
C GLN A 65 -7.21 -12.93 -5.01
N LEU A 66 -7.71 -12.73 -3.78
CA LEU A 66 -8.31 -13.79 -2.97
C LEU A 66 -9.54 -14.41 -3.64
N LEU A 67 -10.36 -13.59 -4.30
CA LEU A 67 -11.50 -14.05 -5.09
C LEU A 67 -11.06 -14.95 -6.25
N GLY A 68 -10.04 -14.54 -7.01
CA GLY A 68 -9.48 -15.34 -8.11
C GLY A 68 -8.89 -16.68 -7.62
N MET A 69 -8.22 -16.67 -6.45
CA MET A 69 -7.76 -17.89 -5.79
C MET A 69 -8.93 -18.80 -5.39
N ALA A 70 -10.05 -18.25 -4.91
CA ALA A 70 -11.21 -19.03 -4.54
C ALA A 70 -11.95 -19.62 -5.75
N GLU A 71 -12.01 -18.90 -6.88
CA GLU A 71 -12.60 -19.37 -8.14
C GLU A 71 -11.81 -20.51 -8.79
N THR A 72 -10.47 -20.48 -8.65
CA THR A 72 -9.57 -21.55 -9.13
C THR A 72 -9.43 -22.73 -8.17
N GLY A 73 -10.04 -22.65 -6.98
CA GLY A 73 -10.00 -23.69 -5.95
C GLY A 73 -8.72 -23.70 -5.09
N LEU A 74 -7.90 -22.66 -5.20
CA LEU A 74 -6.70 -22.45 -4.36
C LEU A 74 -7.03 -21.88 -2.97
N ALA A 75 -8.20 -21.25 -2.82
CA ALA A 75 -8.72 -20.75 -1.54
C ALA A 75 -10.14 -21.30 -1.26
N PRO A 76 -10.65 -21.22 -0.01
CA PRO A 76 -11.99 -21.68 0.32
C PRO A 76 -13.06 -21.05 -0.58
N ARG A 77 -13.93 -21.87 -1.18
CA ARG A 77 -15.06 -21.43 -2.04
C ARG A 77 -16.02 -20.45 -1.36
N TRP A 78 -15.92 -20.29 -0.04
CA TRP A 78 -16.68 -19.28 0.69
C TRP A 78 -16.37 -17.84 0.23
N PHE A 79 -15.11 -17.58 -0.20
CA PHE A 79 -14.66 -16.30 -0.74
C PHE A 79 -15.04 -16.07 -2.20
N SER A 80 -15.43 -17.12 -2.95
CA SER A 80 -15.86 -16.97 -4.35
C SER A 80 -17.27 -16.40 -4.50
N HIS A 81 -17.93 -16.06 -3.39
CA HIS A 81 -19.28 -15.52 -3.40
C HIS A 81 -19.28 -14.03 -3.77
N ARG A 82 -19.79 -13.73 -4.96
CA ARG A 82 -20.04 -12.37 -5.45
C ARG A 82 -21.46 -11.94 -5.12
N GLN A 83 -21.63 -10.71 -4.66
CA GLN A 83 -22.96 -10.13 -4.42
C GLN A 83 -23.71 -9.95 -5.73
N SER A 84 -24.99 -10.35 -5.79
CA SER A 84 -25.74 -10.40 -7.06
C SER A 84 -26.07 -9.02 -7.65
N SER A 85 -26.04 -7.95 -6.86
CA SER A 85 -26.40 -6.60 -7.31
C SER A 85 -25.21 -5.82 -7.89
N SER A 86 -24.00 -5.99 -7.34
CA SER A 86 -22.81 -5.21 -7.71
C SER A 86 -21.65 -6.05 -8.27
N GLY A 87 -21.73 -7.38 -8.20
CA GLY A 87 -20.62 -8.27 -8.57
C GLY A 87 -19.43 -8.22 -7.61
N THR A 88 -19.54 -7.43 -6.53
CA THR A 88 -18.48 -7.22 -5.55
C THR A 88 -18.34 -8.42 -4.61
N PRO A 89 -17.12 -8.89 -4.34
CA PRO A 89 -16.85 -9.98 -3.39
C PRO A 89 -16.92 -9.50 -1.93
N SER A 90 -18.12 -9.17 -1.44
CA SER A 90 -18.31 -8.52 -0.12
C SER A 90 -17.76 -9.33 1.06
N ARG A 91 -17.68 -10.67 0.95
CA ARG A 91 -17.08 -11.53 1.99
C ARG A 91 -15.57 -11.42 2.06
N ALA A 92 -14.90 -11.32 0.90
CA ALA A 92 -13.45 -11.13 0.85
C ALA A 92 -13.08 -9.74 1.37
N ILE A 93 -13.87 -8.71 1.03
CA ILE A 93 -13.70 -7.35 1.58
C ILE A 93 -13.85 -7.36 3.10
N ALA A 94 -14.91 -7.98 3.62
CA ALA A 94 -15.13 -8.06 5.06
C ALA A 94 -13.98 -8.77 5.78
N PHE A 95 -13.47 -9.85 5.19
CA PHE A 95 -12.31 -10.56 5.73
C PHE A 95 -11.05 -9.68 5.75
N GLN A 96 -10.75 -8.98 4.65
CA GLN A 96 -9.62 -8.08 4.57
C GLN A 96 -9.75 -6.92 5.59
N LEU A 97 -10.95 -6.35 5.75
CA LEU A 97 -11.22 -5.34 6.76
C LEU A 97 -11.05 -5.85 8.19
N ILE A 98 -11.39 -7.12 8.47
CA ILE A 98 -11.16 -7.73 9.79
C ILE A 98 -9.66 -7.87 10.06
N ILE A 99 -8.87 -8.29 9.07
CA ILE A 99 -7.41 -8.36 9.19
C ILE A 99 -6.84 -6.97 9.45
N ILE A 100 -7.21 -5.98 8.65
CA ILE A 100 -6.76 -4.59 8.82
C ILE A 100 -7.14 -4.08 10.22
N ALA A 101 -8.38 -4.32 10.67
CA ALA A 101 -8.83 -3.91 12.00
C ALA A 101 -8.01 -4.56 13.13
N ALA A 102 -7.58 -5.81 12.97
CA ALA A 102 -6.68 -6.46 13.91
C ALA A 102 -5.27 -5.86 13.88
N LEU A 103 -4.77 -5.46 12.70
CA LEU A 103 -3.45 -4.85 12.53
C LEU A 103 -3.36 -3.42 13.04
N ILE A 104 -4.47 -2.66 13.10
CA ILE A 104 -4.50 -1.28 13.64
C ILE A 104 -3.95 -1.20 15.08
N GLY A 105 -4.02 -2.29 15.85
CA GLY A 105 -3.47 -2.34 17.21
C GLY A 105 -1.95 -2.54 17.29
N LEU A 106 -1.27 -2.79 16.17
CA LEU A 106 0.18 -2.98 16.10
C LEU A 106 0.88 -1.68 15.69
N ASP A 107 2.16 -1.60 16.03
CA ASP A 107 3.01 -0.49 15.59
C ASP A 107 3.28 -0.56 14.09
N PHE A 108 3.34 0.61 13.43
CA PHE A 108 3.54 0.70 11.98
C PHE A 108 4.84 0.03 11.53
N ASP A 109 5.92 0.20 12.29
CA ASP A 109 7.22 -0.41 11.97
C ASP A 109 7.14 -1.94 11.98
N SER A 110 6.36 -2.49 12.90
CA SER A 110 6.15 -3.94 12.99
C SER A 110 5.36 -4.47 11.79
N ILE A 111 4.32 -3.75 11.37
CA ILE A 111 3.52 -4.09 10.19
C ILE A 111 4.41 -4.07 8.94
N MET A 112 5.20 -3.01 8.77
CA MET A 112 6.08 -2.85 7.61
C MET A 112 7.17 -3.93 7.55
N CYS A 113 7.70 -4.36 8.70
CA CYS A 113 8.66 -5.45 8.76
C CYS A 113 8.05 -6.78 8.28
N VAL A 114 6.84 -7.10 8.72
CA VAL A 114 6.12 -8.32 8.32
C VAL A 114 5.77 -8.29 6.84
N ASP A 115 5.27 -7.16 6.35
CA ASP A 115 4.91 -6.97 4.94
C ASP A 115 6.12 -7.15 4.01
N ASN A 116 7.26 -6.51 4.33
CA ASN A 116 8.49 -6.65 3.57
C ASN A 116 9.01 -8.10 3.58
N PHE A 117 8.87 -8.82 4.69
CA PHE A 117 9.26 -10.22 4.77
C PHE A 117 8.43 -11.09 3.82
N PHE A 118 7.10 -10.95 3.82
CA PHE A 118 6.23 -11.70 2.93
C PHE A 118 6.44 -11.32 1.46
N SER A 119 6.63 -10.03 1.17
CA SER A 119 6.96 -9.54 -0.17
C SER A 119 8.26 -10.14 -0.71
N ALA A 120 9.32 -10.17 0.11
CA ALA A 120 10.58 -10.80 -0.28
C ALA A 120 10.44 -12.32 -0.48
N ALA A 121 9.67 -12.99 0.38
CA ALA A 121 9.40 -14.42 0.25
C ALA A 121 8.59 -14.75 -1.02
N ALA A 122 7.57 -13.95 -1.33
CA ALA A 122 6.77 -14.07 -2.55
C ALA A 122 7.65 -13.90 -3.80
N ALA A 123 8.47 -12.84 -3.84
CA ALA A 123 9.41 -12.62 -4.94
C ALA A 123 10.38 -13.80 -5.11
N ALA A 124 10.93 -14.34 -4.02
CA ALA A 124 11.80 -15.51 -4.08
C ALA A 124 11.08 -16.76 -4.63
N LEU A 125 9.82 -16.97 -4.24
CA LEU A 125 8.99 -18.06 -4.78
C LEU A 125 8.67 -17.86 -6.26
N GLU A 126 8.39 -16.64 -6.69
CA GLU A 126 8.15 -16.30 -8.10
C GLU A 126 9.39 -16.59 -8.95
N PHE A 127 10.58 -16.18 -8.51
CA PHE A 127 11.84 -16.50 -9.19
C PHE A 127 12.07 -18.01 -9.26
N ALA A 128 11.86 -18.74 -8.16
CA ALA A 128 11.99 -20.19 -8.12
C ALA A 128 11.00 -20.88 -9.06
N ALA A 129 9.75 -20.42 -9.08
CA ALA A 129 8.70 -20.93 -9.97
C ALA A 129 9.03 -20.65 -11.44
N ALA A 130 9.51 -19.45 -11.77
CA ALA A 130 9.94 -19.08 -13.13
C ALA A 130 11.10 -19.95 -13.62
N LEU A 131 12.09 -20.20 -12.75
CA LEU A 131 13.18 -21.12 -13.07
C LEU A 131 12.65 -22.54 -13.30
N LYS A 132 11.77 -23.04 -12.44
CA LYS A 132 11.18 -24.37 -12.60
C LYS A 132 10.37 -24.49 -13.91
N LEU A 133 9.56 -23.48 -14.23
CA LEU A 133 8.76 -23.47 -15.47
C LEU A 133 9.66 -23.52 -16.71
N ARG A 134 10.75 -22.76 -16.72
CA ARG A 134 11.72 -22.73 -17.82
C ARG A 134 12.40 -24.09 -18.06
N HIS A 135 12.59 -24.90 -17.02
CA HIS A 135 13.14 -26.26 -17.17
C HIS A 135 12.07 -27.29 -17.56
N ALA A 136 10.82 -27.10 -17.16
CA ALA A 136 9.73 -28.05 -17.43
C ALA A 136 9.07 -27.85 -18.82
N CYS A 137 9.02 -26.60 -19.30
CA CYS A 137 8.53 -26.21 -20.63
C CYS A 137 9.56 -25.28 -21.28
N PRO A 138 10.58 -25.81 -21.99
CA PRO A 138 11.61 -25.01 -22.64
C PRO A 138 11.09 -24.18 -23.83
#